data_AF-A0A7X1A9T5-F1
#
_entry.id   AF-A0A7X1A9T5-F1
#
_cell.length_a   1.000
_cell.length_b   1.000
_cell.length_c   1.000
_cell.angle_alpha   90.00
_cell.angle_beta   90.00
_cell.angle_gamma   90.00
#
_symmetry.space_group_name_H-M   'P 1'
#
loop_
_entity.id
_entity.type
_entity.pdbx_description
1 polymer ?
#
loop_
_entity_poly.entity_id
_entity_poly.type
_entity_poly.pdbx_seq_one_letter_code
_entity_poly.pdbx_strand_id
1 'polypeptide(L)'
;IILGTITAVMMAHPWSDVKVVPKLFKILFTKEKMPDKVDVLVQYKEYADEIRRSGVLALEDSVDEIEDPFMKRGMRLVVDGQSSPEFLRDVLEEEVASMEERHAAYAKIFASAGAYAPTLGVLGAAMGLIHAMGEMSNPDKLSEAIAAAFVCTIFGIFTGYVLWTPFANKLKVKSQK
;
A
#
# COMPACT_ATOMS: atom_id res chain seq x y z
N ILE A 1 -7.83 -16.16 -14.52
CA ILE A 1 -6.97 -15.82 -13.36
C ILE A 1 -7.05 -14.34 -13.02
N ILE A 2 -6.49 -13.41 -13.83
CA ILE A 2 -6.52 -11.96 -13.52
C ILE A 2 -7.91 -11.42 -13.16
N LEU A 3 -8.91 -11.65 -14.03
CA LEU A 3 -10.28 -11.21 -13.76
C LEU A 3 -10.84 -11.81 -12.47
N GLY A 4 -10.62 -13.11 -12.25
CA GLY A 4 -11.04 -13.78 -11.01
C GLY A 4 -10.36 -13.18 -9.77
N THR A 5 -9.07 -12.84 -9.85
CA THR A 5 -8.33 -12.20 -8.76
C THR A 5 -8.88 -10.81 -8.46
N ILE A 6 -9.16 -10.02 -9.50
CA ILE A 6 -9.76 -8.69 -9.36
C ILE A 6 -11.13 -8.80 -8.70
N THR A 7 -11.99 -9.70 -9.17
CA THR A 7 -13.32 -9.93 -8.58
C THR A 7 -13.22 -10.39 -7.13
N ALA A 8 -12.33 -11.33 -6.81
CA ALA A 8 -12.14 -11.80 -5.44
C ALA A 8 -11.65 -10.68 -4.50
N VAL A 9 -10.74 -9.83 -4.98
CA VAL A 9 -10.27 -8.65 -4.23
C VAL A 9 -11.41 -7.64 -4.02
N MET A 10 -12.21 -7.37 -5.04
CA MET A 10 -13.38 -6.47 -4.94
C MET A 10 -14.43 -6.97 -3.95
N MET A 11 -14.57 -8.29 -3.80
CA MET A 11 -15.49 -8.89 -2.82
C MET A 11 -14.89 -8.92 -1.40
N ALA A 12 -13.56 -8.99 -1.27
CA ALA A 12 -12.88 -9.10 0.02
C ALA A 12 -12.61 -7.75 0.70
N HIS A 13 -12.63 -6.63 -0.03
CA HIS A 13 -12.24 -5.31 0.47
C HIS A 13 -13.33 -4.26 0.20
N PRO A 14 -13.51 -3.27 1.11
CA PRO A 14 -14.43 -2.16 0.87
C PRO A 14 -14.09 -1.38 -0.41
N TRP A 15 -15.13 -0.89 -1.10
CA TRP A 15 -14.96 -0.10 -2.31
C TRP A 15 -14.13 1.18 -2.10
N SER A 16 -14.16 1.74 -0.88
CA SER A 16 -13.33 2.89 -0.48
C SER A 16 -11.84 2.67 -0.67
N ASP A 17 -11.38 1.43 -0.51
CA ASP A 17 -9.96 1.07 -0.54
C ASP A 17 -9.57 0.60 -1.93
N VAL A 18 -10.45 -0.16 -2.58
CA VAL A 18 -10.26 -0.67 -3.95
C VAL A 18 -10.11 0.47 -4.96
N LYS A 19 -10.90 1.55 -4.83
CA LYS A 19 -10.81 2.70 -5.75
C LYS A 19 -9.45 3.42 -5.70
N VAL A 20 -8.64 3.20 -4.65
CA VAL A 20 -7.32 3.81 -4.47
C VAL A 20 -6.21 3.01 -5.16
N VAL A 21 -6.47 1.76 -5.56
CA VAL A 21 -5.48 0.86 -6.20
C VAL A 21 -4.69 1.51 -7.35
N PRO A 22 -5.29 2.28 -8.29
CA PRO A 22 -4.52 2.96 -9.33
C PRO A 22 -3.47 3.94 -8.77
N LYS A 23 -3.79 4.64 -7.67
CA LYS A 23 -2.84 5.52 -6.99
C LYS A 23 -1.74 4.72 -6.30
N LEU A 24 -2.06 3.55 -5.72
CA LEU A 24 -1.08 2.65 -5.10
C LEU A 24 -0.06 2.14 -6.12
N PHE A 25 -0.47 1.86 -7.36
CA PHE A 25 0.47 1.53 -8.44
C PHE A 25 1.44 2.68 -8.73
N LYS A 26 0.96 3.93 -8.75
CA LYS A 26 1.85 5.10 -8.88
C LYS A 26 2.87 5.14 -7.73
N ILE A 27 2.44 4.94 -6.48
CA ILE A 27 3.32 4.95 -5.30
C ILE A 27 4.34 3.80 -5.34
N LEU A 28 3.93 2.61 -5.80
CA LEU A 28 4.79 1.43 -5.93
C LEU A 28 5.97 1.68 -6.87
N PHE A 29 5.77 2.40 -7.97
CA PHE A 29 6.81 2.66 -8.98
C PHE A 29 7.48 4.03 -8.84
N THR A 30 6.94 4.92 -8.02
CA THR A 30 7.55 6.24 -7.78
C THR A 30 8.56 6.16 -6.64
N LYS A 31 9.75 6.71 -6.88
CA LYS A 31 10.74 6.97 -5.83
C LYS A 31 10.22 8.14 -4.99
N GLU A 32 9.84 7.86 -3.76
CA GLU A 32 9.47 8.89 -2.79
C GLU A 32 10.73 9.69 -2.47
N LYS A 33 10.67 11.01 -2.68
CA LYS A 33 11.65 11.93 -2.11
C LYS A 33 11.23 12.20 -0.67
N MET A 34 11.52 11.25 0.21
CA MET A 34 11.43 11.53 1.64
C MET A 34 12.55 12.51 1.99
N PRO A 35 12.26 13.57 2.77
CA PRO A 35 13.30 14.43 3.31
C PRO A 35 14.36 13.60 4.03
N ASP A 36 15.63 14.00 3.93
CA ASP A 36 16.65 13.32 4.74
C ASP A 36 16.34 13.57 6.22
N LYS A 37 16.56 12.56 7.06
CA LYS A 37 16.34 12.68 8.51
C LYS A 37 17.19 13.79 9.11
N VAL A 38 18.38 14.03 8.52
CA VAL A 38 19.26 15.13 8.89
C VAL A 38 18.63 16.48 8.56
N ASP A 39 18.08 16.63 7.36
CA ASP A 39 17.42 17.88 6.93
C ASP A 39 16.22 18.20 7.83
N VAL A 40 15.41 17.19 8.15
CA VAL A 40 14.28 17.33 9.08
C VAL A 40 14.75 17.79 10.46
N LEU A 41 15.83 17.20 10.99
CA LEU A 41 16.37 17.58 12.30
C LEU A 41 16.94 19.00 12.33
N VAL A 42 17.58 19.43 11.23
CA VAL A 42 18.04 20.82 11.08
C VAL A 42 16.83 21.77 11.09
N GLN A 43 15.77 21.44 10.36
CA GLN A 43 14.55 22.23 10.31
C GLN A 43 13.87 22.34 11.69
N TYR A 44 13.77 21.25 12.45
CA TYR A 44 13.27 21.28 13.83
C TYR A 44 14.12 22.18 14.75
N LYS A 45 15.44 22.16 14.58
CA LYS A 45 16.34 23.01 15.36
C LYS A 45 16.12 24.49 15.05
N GLU A 46 15.93 24.83 13.78
CA GLU A 46 15.66 26.21 13.33
C GLU A 46 14.37 26.75 13.98
N TYR A 47 13.28 25.97 13.95
CA TYR A 47 12.04 26.36 14.65
C TYR A 47 12.23 26.49 16.16
N ALA A 48 12.96 25.56 16.79
CA ALA A 48 13.21 25.62 18.23
C ALA A 48 14.03 26.85 18.64
N ASP A 49 15.01 27.25 17.83
CA ASP A 49 15.81 28.45 18.06
C ASP A 49 15.00 29.74 17.81
N GLU A 50 14.11 29.74 16.82
CA GLU A 50 13.17 30.83 16.57
C GLU A 50 12.17 31.02 17.71
N ILE A 51 11.52 29.95 18.17
CA ILE A 51 10.62 29.98 19.34
C ILE A 51 11.35 30.55 20.56
N ARG A 52 12.60 30.15 20.80
CA ARG A 52 13.38 30.62 21.96
C ARG A 52 13.69 32.11 21.89
N ARG A 53 13.86 32.67 20.69
CA ARG A 53 14.22 34.09 20.48
C ARG A 53 13.00 35.00 20.44
N SER A 54 11.96 34.59 19.72
CA SER A 54 10.84 35.45 19.33
C SER A 54 9.51 35.03 19.96
N GLY A 55 9.49 33.89 20.66
CA GLY A 55 8.28 33.29 21.22
C GLY A 55 7.52 32.43 20.21
N VAL A 56 6.50 31.71 20.68
CA VAL A 56 5.73 30.74 19.88
C VAL A 56 4.93 31.43 18.77
N LEU A 57 4.42 32.65 19.00
CA LEU A 57 3.63 33.40 18.03
C LEU A 57 4.43 33.78 16.78
N ALA A 58 5.76 33.85 16.87
CA ALA A 58 6.61 34.13 15.71
C ALA A 58 6.57 33.02 14.65
N LEU A 59 6.13 31.80 15.02
CA LEU A 59 5.95 30.71 14.07
C LEU A 59 4.66 30.83 13.26
N GLU A 60 3.73 31.72 13.61
CA GLU A 60 2.43 31.81 12.93
C GLU A 60 2.60 32.07 11.42
N ASP A 61 3.51 32.97 11.05
CA ASP A 61 3.84 33.27 9.66
C ASP A 61 4.55 32.09 8.95
N SER A 62 5.48 31.42 9.65
CA SER A 62 6.30 30.33 9.11
C SER A 62 5.52 29.01 8.95
N VAL A 63 4.47 28.80 9.74
CA VAL A 63 3.66 27.56 9.74
C VAL A 63 3.00 27.32 8.40
N ASP A 64 2.56 28.37 7.70
CA ASP A 64 1.90 28.24 6.41
C ASP A 64 2.87 27.88 5.28
N GLU A 65 4.17 28.12 5.45
CA GLU A 65 5.23 27.74 4.51
C GLU A 65 5.63 26.27 4.62
N ILE A 66 5.23 25.58 5.71
CA ILE A 66 5.56 24.16 5.90
C ILE A 66 4.86 23.31 4.82
N GLU A 67 5.66 22.59 4.02
CA GLU A 67 5.17 21.70 2.97
C GLU A 67 4.59 20.39 3.52
N ASP A 68 5.23 19.82 4.55
CA ASP A 68 4.82 18.56 5.13
C ASP A 68 3.52 18.73 5.96
N PRO A 69 2.41 18.04 5.61
CA PRO A 69 1.15 18.21 6.30
C PRO A 69 1.19 17.81 7.77
N PHE A 70 1.99 16.79 8.12
CA PHE A 70 2.10 16.29 9.48
C PHE A 70 2.80 17.32 10.37
N MET A 71 3.95 17.84 9.93
CA MET A 71 4.68 18.88 10.65
C MET A 71 3.90 20.19 10.73
N LYS A 72 3.24 20.60 9.63
CA LYS A 72 2.36 21.80 9.61
C LYS A 72 1.26 21.69 10.67
N ARG A 73 0.62 20.54 10.78
CA ARG A 73 -0.45 20.30 11.75
C ARG A 73 0.07 20.33 13.19
N GLY A 74 1.20 19.68 13.46
CA GLY A 74 1.84 19.73 14.77
C GLY A 74 2.22 21.15 15.19
N MET A 75 2.83 21.93 14.28
CA MET A 75 3.20 23.31 14.58
C MET A 75 1.98 24.23 14.78
N ARG A 76 0.88 24.04 14.02
CA ARG A 76 -0.39 24.75 14.26
C ARG A 76 -0.94 24.51 15.67
N LEU A 77 -0.94 23.26 16.13
CA LEU A 77 -1.41 22.94 17.49
C LEU A 77 -0.58 23.65 18.57
N VAL A 78 0.73 23.80 18.33
CA VAL A 78 1.64 24.54 19.23
C VAL A 78 1.32 26.04 19.21
N VAL A 79 1.12 26.65 18.04
CA VAL A 79 0.78 28.08 17.88
C VAL A 79 -0.59 28.40 18.48
N ASP A 80 -1.58 27.53 18.29
CA ASP A 80 -2.94 27.67 18.84
C ASP A 80 -3.00 27.56 20.37
N GLY A 81 -1.85 27.37 21.04
CA GLY A 81 -1.76 27.30 22.49
C GLY A 81 -2.26 25.99 23.08
N GLN A 82 -2.42 24.93 22.28
CA GLN A 82 -2.70 23.59 22.80
C GLN A 82 -1.43 22.99 23.39
N SER A 83 -1.17 23.39 24.65
CA SER A 83 0.18 23.47 25.20
C SER A 83 0.63 22.29 26.06
N SER A 84 -0.23 21.30 26.36
CA SER A 84 0.29 20.16 27.13
C SER A 84 1.10 19.26 26.18
N PRO A 85 2.39 19.04 26.45
CA PRO A 85 3.22 18.16 25.63
C PRO A 85 2.61 16.76 25.47
N GLU A 86 1.88 16.31 26.49
CA GLU A 86 1.15 15.04 26.49
C GLU A 86 0.03 15.04 25.46
N PHE A 87 -0.82 16.07 25.41
CA PHE A 87 -1.92 16.12 24.45
C PHE A 87 -1.42 16.20 23.00
N LEU A 88 -0.40 17.04 22.74
CA LEU A 88 0.20 17.15 21.42
C LEU A 88 0.77 15.80 20.97
N ARG A 89 1.47 15.12 21.86
CA ARG A 89 2.02 13.79 21.62
C ARG A 89 0.91 12.79 21.31
N ASP A 90 -0.14 12.72 22.12
CA ASP A 90 -1.26 11.79 21.93
C ASP A 90 -1.94 11.99 20.57
N VAL A 91 -2.19 13.25 20.17
CA VAL A 91 -2.80 13.58 18.87
C VAL A 91 -1.91 13.16 17.70
N LEU A 92 -0.61 13.46 17.77
CA LEU A 92 0.33 13.11 16.70
C LEU A 92 0.60 11.61 16.63
N GLU A 93 0.66 10.91 17.78
CA GLU A 93 0.79 9.44 17.83
C GLU A 93 -0.45 8.76 17.23
N GLU A 94 -1.66 9.25 17.52
CA GLU A 94 -2.90 8.73 16.93
C GLU A 94 -2.95 8.99 15.41
N GLU A 95 -2.47 10.13 14.94
CA GLU A 95 -2.38 10.42 13.51
C GLU A 95 -1.42 9.48 12.78
N VAL A 96 -0.27 9.18 13.39
CA VAL A 96 0.67 8.18 12.88
C VAL A 96 0.02 6.78 12.87
N ALA A 97 -0.62 6.37 13.96
CA ALA A 97 -1.30 5.08 14.05
C ALA A 97 -2.41 4.92 12.99
N SER A 98 -3.23 5.95 12.79
CA SER A 98 -4.26 5.98 11.76
C SER A 98 -3.69 5.91 10.33
N MET A 99 -2.54 6.56 10.10
CA MET A 99 -1.80 6.47 8.84
C MET A 99 -1.26 5.05 8.60
N GLU A 100 -0.66 4.43 9.62
CA GLU A 100 -0.15 3.06 9.56
C GLU A 100 -1.27 2.05 9.29
N GLU A 101 -2.42 2.17 9.96
CA GLU A 101 -3.58 1.30 9.74
C GLU A 101 -4.06 1.38 8.28
N ARG A 102 -4.17 2.60 7.75
CA ARG A 102 -4.57 2.86 6.36
C ARG A 102 -3.57 2.28 5.36
N HIS A 103 -2.26 2.43 5.60
CA HIS A 103 -1.23 1.81 4.77
C HIS A 103 -1.24 0.28 4.84
N ALA A 104 -1.49 -0.28 6.03
CA ALA A 104 -1.64 -1.72 6.22
C ALA A 104 -2.84 -2.27 5.46
N ALA A 105 -3.98 -1.57 5.48
CA ALA A 105 -5.16 -1.91 4.68
C ALA A 105 -4.84 -1.95 3.17
N TYR A 106 -4.12 -0.94 2.66
CA TYR A 106 -3.70 -0.89 1.25
C TYR A 106 -2.75 -2.02 0.87
N ALA A 107 -1.78 -2.36 1.72
CA ALA A 107 -0.91 -3.51 1.49
C ALA A 107 -1.68 -4.84 1.52
N LYS A 108 -2.73 -4.95 2.35
CA LYS A 108 -3.57 -6.14 2.47
C LYS A 108 -4.32 -6.45 1.17
N ILE A 109 -4.70 -5.46 0.37
CA ILE A 109 -5.33 -5.66 -0.95
C ILE A 109 -4.45 -6.55 -1.84
N PHE A 110 -3.16 -6.20 -1.97
CA PHE A 110 -2.21 -6.96 -2.78
C PHE A 110 -1.86 -8.31 -2.14
N ALA A 111 -1.82 -8.39 -0.81
CA ALA A 111 -1.63 -9.66 -0.11
C ALA A 111 -2.77 -10.64 -0.40
N SER A 112 -4.03 -10.17 -0.36
CA SER A 112 -5.20 -10.95 -0.77
C SER A 112 -5.12 -11.38 -2.23
N ALA A 113 -4.74 -10.47 -3.13
CA ALA A 113 -4.54 -10.81 -4.55
C ALA A 113 -3.49 -11.92 -4.74
N GLY A 114 -2.39 -11.85 -3.97
CA GLY A 114 -1.33 -12.85 -3.94
C GLY A 114 -1.78 -14.21 -3.42
N ALA A 115 -2.71 -14.23 -2.46
CA ALA A 115 -3.31 -15.46 -1.96
C ALA A 115 -4.34 -16.06 -2.94
N TYR A 116 -5.10 -15.24 -3.66
CA TYR A 116 -6.16 -15.70 -4.57
C TYR A 116 -5.67 -16.12 -5.95
N ALA A 117 -4.62 -15.49 -6.48
CA ALA A 117 -4.17 -15.79 -7.84
C ALA A 117 -3.68 -17.25 -8.04
N PRO A 118 -2.89 -17.85 -7.13
CA PRO A 118 -2.48 -19.25 -7.26
C PRO A 118 -3.64 -20.23 -7.14
N THR A 119 -4.59 -19.98 -6.23
CA THR A 119 -5.76 -20.85 -6.05
C THR A 119 -6.70 -20.81 -7.26
N LEU A 120 -6.86 -19.64 -7.89
CA LEU A 120 -7.55 -19.50 -9.18
C LEU A 120 -6.78 -20.17 -10.33
N GLY A 121 -5.45 -20.27 -10.23
CA GLY A 121 -4.63 -21.07 -11.14
C GLY A 121 -4.95 -22.56 -11.03
N VAL A 122 -5.04 -23.09 -9.80
CA VAL A 122 -5.45 -24.48 -9.54
C VAL A 122 -6.87 -24.75 -10.05
N LEU A 123 -7.80 -23.81 -9.82
CA LEU A 123 -9.17 -23.91 -10.36
C LEU A 123 -9.17 -23.97 -11.89
N GLY A 124 -8.40 -23.11 -12.55
CA GLY A 124 -8.26 -23.11 -14.01
C GLY A 124 -7.64 -24.41 -14.55
N ALA A 125 -6.64 -24.95 -13.85
CA ALA A 125 -6.03 -26.22 -14.20
C ALA A 125 -7.00 -27.39 -14.07
N ALA A 126 -7.80 -27.43 -12.99
CA ALA A 126 -8.83 -28.44 -12.82
C ALA A 126 -9.88 -28.39 -13.95
N MET A 127 -10.33 -27.18 -14.33
CA MET A 127 -11.23 -27.01 -15.48
C MET A 127 -10.61 -27.49 -16.80
N GLY A 128 -9.33 -27.19 -17.03
CA GLY A 128 -8.60 -27.64 -18.22
C GLY A 128 -8.45 -29.17 -18.29
N LEU A 129 -8.20 -29.83 -17.15
CA LEU A 129 -8.14 -31.29 -17.08
C LEU A 129 -9.51 -31.95 -17.29
N ILE A 130 -10.59 -31.35 -16.77
CA ILE A 130 -11.97 -31.80 -17.06
C ILE A 130 -12.24 -31.72 -18.57
N HIS A 131 -11.81 -30.63 -19.22
CA HIS A 131 -11.94 -30.49 -20.67
C HIS A 131 -11.09 -31.53 -21.43
N ALA A 132 -9.85 -31.77 -21.00
CA ALA A 132 -8.95 -32.76 -21.58
C ALA A 132 -9.57 -34.17 -21.60
N MET A 133 -10.25 -34.57 -20.52
CA MET A 133 -10.95 -35.86 -20.45
C MET A 133 -12.07 -36.00 -21.49
N GLY A 134 -12.67 -34.90 -21.94
CA GLY A 134 -13.67 -34.90 -23.01
C GLY A 134 -13.09 -35.14 -24.40
N GLU A 135 -11.79 -34.89 -24.60
CA GLU A 135 -11.10 -35.01 -25.89
C GLU A 135 -10.19 -36.26 -25.95
N MET A 136 -10.42 -37.25 -25.08
CA MET A 136 -9.58 -38.44 -24.93
C MET A 136 -9.42 -39.27 -26.22
N SER A 137 -10.36 -39.15 -27.16
CA SER A 137 -10.33 -39.81 -28.47
C SER A 137 -9.48 -39.07 -29.52
N ASN A 138 -9.06 -37.83 -29.24
CA ASN A 138 -8.23 -37.01 -30.13
C ASN A 138 -6.93 -36.62 -29.41
N PRO A 139 -5.80 -37.33 -29.68
CA PRO A 139 -4.52 -37.08 -29.00
C PRO A 139 -4.00 -35.64 -29.10
N ASP A 140 -4.20 -34.98 -30.25
CA ASP A 140 -3.73 -33.61 -30.46
C ASP A 140 -4.46 -32.65 -29.54
N LYS A 141 -5.80 -32.69 -29.55
CA LYS A 141 -6.63 -31.85 -28.67
C LYS A 141 -6.44 -32.16 -27.19
N LEU A 142 -6.26 -33.43 -26.85
CA LEU A 142 -5.95 -33.85 -25.48
C LEU A 142 -4.68 -33.16 -24.99
N SER A 143 -3.62 -33.18 -25.80
CA SER A 143 -2.34 -32.56 -25.45
C SER A 143 -2.43 -31.04 -25.33
N GLU A 144 -3.21 -30.38 -26.20
CA GLU A 144 -3.48 -28.94 -26.14
C GLU A 144 -4.22 -28.56 -24.85
N ALA A 145 -5.27 -29.32 -24.48
CA ALA A 145 -6.05 -29.07 -23.27
C ALA A 145 -5.20 -29.24 -21.99
N ILE A 146 -4.34 -30.26 -21.95
CA ILE A 146 -3.41 -30.47 -20.83
C ILE A 146 -2.39 -29.32 -20.75
N ALA A 147 -1.82 -28.90 -21.88
CA ALA A 147 -0.89 -27.77 -21.92
C ALA A 147 -1.54 -26.49 -21.40
N ALA A 148 -2.77 -26.20 -21.80
CA ALA A 148 -3.54 -25.06 -21.29
C ALA A 148 -3.74 -25.12 -19.77
N ALA A 149 -4.03 -26.31 -19.21
CA ALA A 149 -4.14 -26.49 -17.76
C ALA A 149 -2.83 -26.18 -17.02
N PHE A 150 -1.68 -26.57 -17.56
CA PHE A 150 -0.38 -26.21 -16.98
C PHE A 150 -0.10 -24.71 -17.05
N VAL A 151 -0.46 -24.06 -18.16
CA VAL A 151 -0.35 -22.59 -18.29
C VAL A 151 -1.18 -21.88 -17.23
N CYS A 152 -2.39 -22.36 -16.92
CA CYS A 152 -3.19 -21.82 -15.82
C CYS A 152 -2.47 -21.88 -14.47
N THR A 153 -1.85 -23.01 -14.13
CA THR A 153 -1.08 -23.15 -12.87
C THR A 153 0.11 -22.20 -12.84
N ILE A 154 0.91 -22.16 -13.91
CA ILE A 154 2.07 -21.28 -14.00
C ILE A 154 1.65 -19.82 -13.87
N PHE A 155 0.60 -19.42 -14.58
CA PHE A 155 0.13 -18.03 -14.58
C PHE A 155 -0.44 -17.62 -13.21
N GLY A 156 -1.13 -18.52 -12.52
CA GLY A 156 -1.63 -18.27 -11.15
C GLY A 156 -0.49 -18.08 -10.15
N ILE A 157 0.50 -18.98 -10.17
CA ILE A 157 1.69 -18.91 -9.31
C ILE A 157 2.52 -17.66 -9.62
N PHE A 158 2.77 -17.38 -10.90
CA PHE A 158 3.54 -16.22 -11.33
C PHE A 158 2.90 -14.91 -10.87
N THR A 159 1.62 -14.71 -11.20
CA THR A 159 0.93 -13.47 -10.81
C THR A 159 0.78 -13.34 -9.29
N GLY A 160 0.57 -14.43 -8.56
CA GLY A 160 0.46 -14.42 -7.10
C GLY A 160 1.77 -14.12 -6.38
N TYR A 161 2.83 -14.89 -6.66
CA TYR A 161 4.08 -14.84 -5.90
C TYR A 161 5.14 -13.91 -6.49
N VAL A 162 5.13 -13.67 -7.80
CA VAL A 162 6.12 -12.78 -8.45
C VAL A 162 5.62 -11.34 -8.55
N LEU A 163 4.30 -11.12 -8.60
CA LEU A 163 3.72 -9.77 -8.72
C LEU A 163 3.02 -9.31 -7.44
N TRP A 164 1.90 -9.93 -7.07
CA TRP A 164 1.03 -9.41 -6.02
C TRP A 164 1.66 -9.44 -4.62
N THR A 165 2.27 -10.56 -4.24
CA THR A 165 2.94 -10.68 -2.93
C THR A 165 4.09 -9.67 -2.78
N PRO A 166 5.01 -9.51 -3.76
CA PRO A 166 6.04 -8.47 -3.71
C PRO A 166 5.49 -7.05 -3.65
N PHE A 167 4.39 -6.73 -4.34
CA PHE A 167 3.76 -5.41 -4.23
C PHE A 167 3.24 -5.14 -2.81
N ALA A 168 2.61 -6.13 -2.18
CA ALA A 168 2.17 -6.02 -0.78
C ALA A 168 3.36 -5.74 0.15
N ASN A 169 4.45 -6.49 -0.02
CA ASN A 169 5.66 -6.32 0.80
C ASN A 169 6.34 -4.98 0.55
N LYS A 170 6.40 -4.52 -0.70
CA LYS A 170 6.99 -3.21 -1.04
C LYS A 170 6.23 -2.05 -0.41
N LEU A 171 4.89 -2.11 -0.35
CA LEU A 171 4.09 -1.10 0.35
C LEU A 171 4.35 -1.11 1.86
N LYS A 172 4.46 -2.28 2.49
CA LYS A 172 4.81 -2.39 3.92
C LYS A 172 6.18 -1.76 4.20
N VAL A 173 7.19 -2.07 3.38
CA VAL A 173 8.54 -1.49 3.52
C VAL A 173 8.54 0.02 3.32
N LYS A 174 7.71 0.54 2.39
CA LYS A 174 7.56 1.99 2.20
C LYS A 174 6.90 2.66 3.40
N SER A 175 5.89 2.04 4.00
CA SER A 175 5.20 2.59 5.18
C SER A 175 6.06 2.65 6.43
N GLN A 176 7.10 1.82 6.53
CA GLN A 176 8.04 1.79 7.66
C GLN A 176 9.15 2.86 7.57
N LYS A 177 9.27 3.52 6.42
CA LYS A 177 10.29 4.54 6.18
C LYS A 177 9.72 5.92 6.41
#